data_AF-A0A017HD61-F1
#
_entry.id   AF-A0A017HD61-F1
#
_cell.length_a   1.000
_cell.length_b   1.000
_cell.length_c   1.000
_cell.angle_alpha   90.00
_cell.angle_beta   90.00
_cell.angle_gamma   90.00
#
_symmetry.space_group_name_H-M   'P 1'
#
loop_
_entity.id
_entity.type
_entity.pdbx_description
1 polymer ?
#
loop_
_entity_poly.entity_id
_entity_poly.type
_entity_poly.pdbx_seq_one_letter_code
_entity_poly.pdbx_strand_id
1 'polypeptide(L)' 'MSLTSHLEELRRKHQTLSQEVEVAQRTPSTSDHEIAQMKKRKLMLKEEITRLTPH' A
#
# COMPACT_ATOMS: atom_id res chain seq x y z
N MET A 1 20.01 -0.90 11.45
CA MET A 1 18.77 -0.64 10.69
C MET A 1 17.78 -0.01 11.65
N SER A 2 17.48 1.28 11.52
CA SER A 2 16.59 1.95 12.46
C SER A 2 15.12 1.67 12.11
N LEU A 3 14.25 1.74 13.12
CA LEU A 3 12.79 1.72 12.96
C LEU A 3 12.32 2.74 11.90
N THR A 4 13.03 3.86 11.80
CA THR A 4 12.80 4.93 10.82
C THR A 4 12.94 4.45 9.38
N SER A 5 14.02 3.73 9.05
CA SER A 5 14.22 3.21 7.68
C SER A 5 13.14 2.22 7.26
N HIS A 6 12.69 1.38 8.19
CA HIS A 6 11.60 0.44 7.92
C HIS A 6 10.26 1.16 7.70
N LEU A 7 9.97 2.20 8.50
CA LEU A 7 8.80 3.05 8.34
C LEU A 7 8.80 3.78 6.98
N GLU A 8 9.95 4.32 6.55
CA GLU A 8 10.10 4.96 5.25
C GLU A 8 9.86 3.99 4.10
N GLU A 9 10.39 2.76 4.20
CA GLU A 9 10.17 1.73 3.19
C GLU A 9 8.69 1.32 3.10
N LEU A 10 8.02 1.14 4.24
CA LEU A 10 6.59 0.84 4.28
C LEU A 10 5.77 1.98 3.67
N ARG A 11 6.08 3.24 3.98
CA ARG A 11 5.41 4.41 3.38
C ARG A 11 5.62 4.45 1.87
N ARG A 12 6.83 4.17 1.39
CA ARG A 12 7.13 4.10 -0.04
C ARG A 12 6.32 3.00 -0.73
N LYS A 13 6.29 1.79 -0.16
CA LYS A 13 5.48 0.66 -0.65
C LYS A 13 4.00 1.01 -0.70
N HIS A 14 3.46 1.64 0.35
CA HIS A 14 2.06 2.07 0.40
C HIS A 14 1.76 3.11 -0.69
N GLN A 15 2.67 4.06 -0.95
CA GLN A 15 2.51 5.07 -1.99
C GLN A 15 2.52 4.45 -3.39
N THR A 16 3.49 3.58 -3.69
CA THR A 16 3.56 2.85 -4.96
C THR A 16 2.29 2.03 -5.19
N LEU A 17 1.87 1.25 -4.20
CA LEU A 17 0.68 0.42 -4.31
C LEU A 17 -0.59 1.27 -4.49
N SER A 18 -0.65 2.47 -3.92
CA SER A 18 -1.76 3.40 -4.15
C SER A 18 -1.82 3.87 -5.61
N GLN A 19 -0.67 4.15 -6.23
CA GLN A 19 -0.61 4.54 -7.63
C GLN A 19 -1.00 3.37 -8.53
N GLU A 20 -0.51 2.17 -8.24
CA GLU A 20 -0.86 0.96 -9.00
C GLU A 20 -2.37 0.68 -8.92
N VAL A 21 -3.00 0.81 -7.74
CA VAL A 21 -4.46 0.67 -7.61
C VAL A 21 -5.20 1.67 -8.49
N GLU A 22 -4.75 2.92 -8.54
CA GLU A 22 -5.40 3.95 -9.34
C GLU A 22 -5.29 3.69 -10.84
N VAL A 23 -4.13 3.24 -11.30
CA VAL A 23 -3.91 2.83 -12.71
C VAL A 23 -4.75 1.60 -13.04
N ALA A 24 -4.75 0.60 -12.17
CA ALA A 24 -5.51 -0.63 -12.31
C ALA A 24 -7.03 -0.37 -12.38
N GLN A 25 -7.55 0.55 -11.55
CA GLN A 25 -8.96 0.96 -11.61
C GLN A 25 -9.35 1.70 -12.89
N ARG A 26 -8.41 2.42 -13.51
CA ARG A 26 -8.65 3.11 -14.80
C ARG A 26 -8.47 2.18 -16.00
N THR A 27 -7.93 0.99 -15.79
CA THR A 27 -7.62 0.03 -16.85
C THR A 27 -8.78 -0.96 -17.01
N PRO A 28 -9.48 -0.99 -18.15
CA PRO A 28 -10.65 -1.85 -18.35
C PRO A 28 -10.31 -3.35 -18.38
N SER A 29 -9.04 -3.70 -18.60
CA SER A 29 -8.56 -5.08 -18.60
C SER A 29 -8.22 -5.62 -17.21
N THR A 30 -8.21 -4.77 -16.17
CA THR A 30 -7.94 -5.19 -14.80
C THR A 30 -9.20 -5.72 -14.15
N SER A 31 -9.12 -6.90 -13.56
CA SER A 31 -10.27 -7.49 -12.87
C SER A 31 -10.56 -6.82 -11.53
N ASP A 32 -11.84 -6.76 -11.14
CA ASP A 32 -12.25 -6.30 -9.81
C ASP A 32 -11.59 -7.11 -8.67
N HIS A 33 -11.31 -8.39 -8.91
CA HIS A 33 -10.62 -9.24 -7.95
C HIS A 33 -9.18 -8.76 -7.69
N GLU A 34 -8.43 -8.42 -8.73
CA GLU A 34 -7.08 -7.87 -8.60
C GLU A 34 -7.09 -6.53 -7.87
N ILE A 35 -8.02 -5.64 -8.24
CA ILE A 35 -8.20 -4.35 -7.56
C ILE A 35 -8.50 -4.55 -6.07
N ALA A 36 -9.36 -5.52 -5.73
CA ALA A 36 -9.70 -5.84 -4.35
C ALA A 36 -8.47 -6.36 -3.57
N GLN A 37 -7.66 -7.24 -4.18
CA GLN A 37 -6.41 -7.71 -3.56
C GLN A 37 -5.43 -6.57 -3.31
N MET A 38 -5.24 -5.68 -4.29
CA MET A 38 -4.33 -4.54 -4.16
C MET A 38 -4.79 -3.57 -3.06
N LYS A 39 -6.09 -3.27 -2.99
CA LYS A 39 -6.67 -2.46 -1.91
C LYS A 39 -6.48 -3.12 -0.53
N LYS A 40 -6.63 -4.44 -0.44
CA LYS A 40 -6.37 -5.18 0.80
C LYS A 40 -4.91 -5.07 1.23
N ARG A 41 -3.96 -5.26 0.31
CA ARG A 41 -2.53 -5.07 0.57
C ARG A 41 -2.22 -3.63 1.02
N LYS A 42 -2.86 -2.64 0.40
CA LYS A 42 -2.71 -1.21 0.78
C LYS A 42 -3.21 -0.96 2.20
N LEU A 43 -4.34 -1.55 2.58
CA LEU A 43 -4.87 -1.46 3.94
C LEU A 43 -3.90 -2.07 4.97
N MET A 44 -3.36 -3.25 4.69
CA MET A 44 -2.39 -3.91 5.58
C MET A 44 -1.14 -3.06 5.81
N LEU A 45 -0.56 -2.50 4.73
CA LEU A 45 0.59 -1.60 4.85
C LEU A 45 0.27 -0.36 5.68
N LYS A 46 -0.93 0.21 5.52
CA LYS A 46 -1.38 1.36 6.32
C LYS A 46 -1.45 0.99 7.80
N GLU A 47 -2.04 -0.16 8.14
CA GLU A 47 -2.12 -0.64 9.53
C GLU A 47 -0.74 -0.91 10.14
N GLU A 48 0.18 -1.47 9.35
CA GLU A 48 1.55 -1.73 9.77
C GLU A 48 2.31 -0.42 10.04
N ILE A 49 2.18 0.57 9.15
CA ILE A 49 2.74 1.92 9.36
C ILE A 49 2.16 2.54 10.63
N THR A 50 0.83 2.49 10.83
CA THR A 50 0.17 3.04 12.03
C THR A 50 0.66 2.35 13.30
N ARG A 51 0.81 1.02 13.28
CA ARG A 51 1.33 0.25 14.41
C ARG A 51 2.77 0.60 14.77
N LEU A 52 3.60 0.89 13.76
CA LEU A 52 5.02 1.19 13.93
C LEU A 52 5.31 2.68 14.15
N THR A 53 4.34 3.57 13.89
CA THR A 53 4.48 5.00 14.17
C THR A 53 4.27 5.23 15.66
N PRO A 54 5.31 5.59 16.43
CA PRO A 54 5.13 5.96 17.83
C PRO A 54 4.29 7.24 17.93
N HIS A 55 3.33 7.23 18.87
CA HIS A 55 2.52 8.41 19.23
C HIS A 55 3.34 9.44 20.00
#